data_AF-A0A3B8XYL2-F1
#
_entry.id   AF-A0A3B8XYL2-F1
#
_cell.length_a   1.000
_cell.length_b   1.000
_cell.length_c   1.000
_cell.angle_alpha   90.00
_cell.angle_beta   90.00
_cell.angle_gamma   90.00
#
_symmetry.space_group_name_H-M   'P 1'
#
loop_
_entity.id
_entity.type
_entity.pdbx_description
1 polymer ?
#
loop_
_entity_poly.entity_id
_entity_poly.type
_entity_poly.pdbx_seq_one_letter_code
_entity_poly.pdbx_strand_id
1 'polypeptide(L)' 'MNQQELLEVIEKARVEEWEELDLAGEELTELPPEIGLLVKLKSLILGKYDNDNTKRKQIGNKITELPPEIGQ' A
#
# COMPACT_ATOMS: atom_id res chain seq x y z
N MET A 1 2.30 -6.58 7.89
CA MET A 1 0.84 -6.71 7.93
C MET A 1 0.38 -8.13 7.70
N ASN A 2 -0.82 -8.47 8.17
CA ASN A 2 -1.58 -9.61 7.66
C ASN A 2 -2.62 -9.14 6.64
N GLN A 3 -3.17 -10.06 5.84
CA GLN A 3 -4.15 -9.73 4.79
C GLN A 3 -5.42 -9.05 5.33
N GLN A 4 -5.85 -9.44 6.54
CA GLN A 4 -7.02 -8.84 7.20
C GLN A 4 -6.76 -7.40 7.67
N GLU A 5 -5.59 -7.14 8.26
CA GLU A 5 -5.19 -5.78 8.65
C GLU A 5 -5.11 -4.85 7.43
N LEU A 6 -4.63 -5.36 6.29
CA LEU A 6 -4.58 -4.62 5.02
C LEU A 6 -5.98 -4.21 4.56
N LEU A 7 -6.94 -5.13 4.61
CA LEU A 7 -8.34 -4.87 4.28
C LEU A 7 -8.94 -3.80 5.20
N GLU A 8 -8.69 -3.88 6.51
CA GLU A 8 -9.18 -2.87 7.45
C GLU A 8 -8.58 -1.49 7.18
N VAL A 9 -7.30 -1.41 6.85
CA VAL A 9 -6.66 -0.13 6.49
C VAL A 9 -7.21 0.43 5.18
N ILE A 10 -7.48 -0.41 4.18
CA ILE A 10 -8.09 0.00 2.93
C ILE A 10 -9.52 0.50 3.16
N GLU A 11 -10.33 -0.23 3.93
CA GLU A 11 -11.68 0.20 4.23
C GLU A 11 -11.68 1.51 5.02
N LYS A 12 -10.76 1.66 5.97
CA LYS A 12 -10.58 2.89 6.72
C LYS A 12 -10.16 4.05 5.82
N ALA A 13 -9.18 3.84 4.94
CA ALA A 13 -8.77 4.82 3.94
C ALA A 13 -9.91 5.20 2.99
N ARG A 14 -10.83 4.28 2.69
CA ARG A 14 -12.03 4.54 1.88
C ARG A 14 -13.02 5.42 2.64
N VAL A 15 -13.31 5.08 3.90
CA VAL A 15 -14.29 5.80 4.74
C VAL A 15 -13.76 7.18 5.12
N GLU A 16 -12.47 7.28 5.43
CA GLU A 16 -11.80 8.54 5.76
C GLU A 16 -11.32 9.31 4.54
N GLU A 17 -11.59 8.79 3.33
CA GLU A 17 -11.28 9.43 2.05
C GLU A 17 -9.80 9.85 1.91
N TRP A 18 -8.89 8.99 2.36
CA TRP A 18 -7.46 9.27 2.35
C TRP A 18 -6.96 9.54 0.93
N GLU A 19 -6.13 10.57 0.82
CA GLU A 19 -5.45 10.91 -0.43
C GLU A 19 -4.12 10.17 -0.58
N GLU A 20 -3.55 9.69 0.52
CA GLU A 20 -2.26 8.99 0.55
C GLU A 20 -2.32 7.76 1.45
N LEU A 21 -1.78 6.64 0.97
CA LEU A 21 -1.71 5.38 1.71
C LEU A 21 -0.29 4.81 1.63
N ASP A 22 0.39 4.75 2.78
CA ASP A 22 1.71 4.12 2.93
C ASP A 22 1.55 2.69 3.43
N LEU A 23 1.96 1.74 2.60
CA LEU A 23 2.05 0.31 2.92
C LEU A 23 3.50 -0.17 2.76
N ALA A 24 4.48 0.73 2.86
CA ALA A 24 5.87 0.39 2.54
C ALA A 24 6.51 -0.45 3.66
N GLY A 25 6.96 -1.66 3.31
CA GLY A 25 7.65 -2.55 4.26
C GLY A 25 6.74 -3.47 5.05
N GLU A 26 5.49 -3.61 4.60
CA GLU A 26 4.48 -4.45 5.23
C GLU A 26 4.59 -5.94 4.84
N GLU A 27 5.60 -6.31 4.05
CA GLU A 27 5.86 -7.64 3.51
C GLU A 27 4.69 -8.25 2.73
N LEU A 28 3.81 -7.40 2.20
CA LEU A 28 2.62 -7.83 1.46
C LEU A 28 3.02 -8.66 0.23
N THR A 29 2.40 -9.81 0.03
CA THR A 29 2.57 -10.64 -1.17
C THR A 29 1.56 -10.32 -2.26
N GLU A 30 0.39 -9.83 -1.87
CA GLU A 30 -0.71 -9.48 -2.76
C GLU A 30 -1.42 -8.22 -2.26
N LEU A 31 -2.02 -7.48 -3.19
CA LEU A 31 -2.89 -6.34 -2.90
C LEU A 31 -4.33 -6.74 -3.23
N PRO A 32 -5.28 -6.56 -2.30
CA PRO A 32 -6.67 -6.90 -2.56
C PRO A 32 -7.28 -5.91 -3.56
N PRO A 33 -8.30 -6.36 -4.32
CA PRO A 33 -9.01 -5.54 -5.30
C PRO A 33 -9.67 -4.29 -4.71
N GLU A 34 -9.98 -4.30 -3.40
CA GLU A 34 -10.60 -3.19 -2.68
C GLU A 34 -9.79 -1.90 -2.70
N ILE A 35 -8.49 -1.97 -2.99
CA ILE A 35 -7.64 -0.78 -3.18
C ILE A 35 -8.18 0.13 -4.30
N GLY A 36 -8.87 -0.42 -5.31
CA GLY A 36 -9.50 0.36 -6.38
C GLY A 36 -10.78 1.09 -5.97
N LEU A 37 -11.36 0.77 -4.81
CA LEU A 37 -12.49 1.53 -4.24
C LEU A 37 -12.04 2.87 -3.65
N LEU A 38 -10.73 3.07 -3.49
CA LEU A 38 -10.14 4.29 -2.96
C LEU A 38 -10.08 5.39 -4.02
N VAL A 39 -11.24 5.88 -4.47
CA VAL A 39 -11.36 6.92 -5.52
C VAL A 39 -10.70 8.26 -5.16
N LYS A 40 -10.52 8.52 -3.86
CA LYS A 40 -9.84 9.72 -3.33
C LYS A 40 -8.33 9.57 -3.25
N LEU A 41 -7.82 8.34 -3.32
CA LEU A 41 -6.40 8.06 -3.17
C LEU A 41 -5.64 8.54 -4.40
N LYS A 42 -4.69 9.45 -4.16
CA LYS A 42 -3.79 10.02 -5.15
C LYS A 42 -2.42 9.37 -5.12
N SER A 43 -1.99 8.94 -3.94
CA SER A 43 -0.66 8.38 -3.70
C SER A 43 -0.76 7.04 -2.98
N LEU A 44 -0.24 5.98 -3.62
CA LEU A 44 -0.08 4.66 -3.01
C LEU A 44 1.41 4.33 -2.91
N ILE A 45 1.93 4.18 -1.70
CA ILE A 45 3.35 3.96 -1.44
C ILE A 45 3.53 2.49 -1.01
N LEU A 46 4.08 1.67 -1.90
CA LEU A 46 4.31 0.23 -1.66
C LEU A 46 5.78 -0.09 -1.30
N GLY A 47 6.64 0.91 -1.36
CA GLY A 47 8.05 0.78 -1.01
C GLY A 47 8.72 2.15 -0.91
N LYS A 48 9.67 2.24 0.03
CA LYS A 48 10.49 3.42 0.30
C LYS A 48 11.95 3.04 0.46
N TYR A 49 12.82 4.00 0.19
CA TYR A 49 14.23 3.88 0.50
C TYR A 49 14.47 4.54 1.84
N ASP A 50 14.91 3.74 2.81
CA ASP A 50 15.36 4.26 4.09
C ASP A 50 16.79 4.77 3.91
N ASN A 51 16.93 6.09 4.04
CA ASN A 51 18.20 6.80 3.96
C ASN A 51 18.77 7.04 5.36
N ASP A 52 18.76 6.03 6.23
CA ASP A 52 19.60 6.12 7.43
C ASP A 52 21.07 6.20 7.00
N ASN A 53 21.81 7.14 7.60
CA ASN A 53 23.11 7.69 7.19
C ASN A 53 24.26 6.69 7.00
N THR A 54 24.01 5.39 7.11
CA THR A 54 25.03 4.35 7.03
C THR A 54 24.77 3.24 6.02
N LYS A 55 23.52 2.98 5.59
CA LYS A 55 23.20 1.98 4.54
C LYS A 55 21.87 2.30 3.87
N ARG A 56 21.84 2.41 2.53
CA ARG A 56 20.58 2.44 1.76
C ARG A 56 19.84 1.13 1.98
N LYS A 57 18.79 1.13 2.79
CA LYS A 57 17.95 -0.06 2.99
C LYS A 57 16.68 0.13 2.17
N GLN A 58 16.47 -0.77 1.21
CA GLN A 58 15.19 -0.84 0.51
C GLN A 58 14.16 -1.44 1.47
N ILE A 59 13.09 -0.71 1.71
CA ILE A 59 11.93 -1.16 2.47
C ILE A 59 10.79 -1.26 1.48
N GLY A 60 10.38 -2.48 1.14
CA GLY A 60 9.33 -2.71 0.15
C GLY A 60 8.54 -3.96 0.45
N ASN A 61 7.42 -4.09 -0.23
CA ASN A 61 6.59 -5.30 -0.19
C ASN A 61 7.11 -6.39 -1.13
N LYS A 62 6.53 -7.58 -1.03
CA LYS A 62 6.78 -8.75 -1.90
C LYS A 62 5.68 -8.90 -2.96
N ILE A 63 5.01 -7.79 -3.29
CA ILE A 63 3.91 -7.77 -4.25
C ILE A 63 4.49 -8.10 -5.62
N THR A 64 3.91 -9.10 -6.27
CA THR A 64 4.30 -9.52 -7.62
C THR A 64 3.33 -9.03 -8.68
N GLU A 65 2.10 -8.73 -8.29
CA GLU A 65 1.02 -8.27 -9.15
C GLU A 65 0.22 -7.15 -8.49
N LEU A 66 -0.18 -6.16 -9.29
CA LEU A 66 -1.14 -5.14 -8.87
C LEU A 66 -2.54 -5.58 -9.33
N PRO A 67 -3.58 -5.42 -8.49
CA PRO A 67 -4.94 -5.74 -8.90
C PRO A 67 -5.36 -4.83 -10.07
N PRO A 68 -6.14 -5.37 -11.04
CA PRO A 68 -6.54 -4.63 -12.24
C PRO A 68 -7.42 -3.41 -11.96
N GLU A 69 -7.93 -3.26 -10.75
CA GLU A 69 -8.68 -2.11 -10.28
C GLU A 69 -7.81 -0.88 -10.02
N ILE A 70 -6.48 -1.02 -9.90
CA ILE A 70 -5.56 0.12 -9.83
C ILE A 70 -5.44 0.76 -11.21
N GLY A 71 -5.99 1.96 -11.35
CA GLY A 71 -5.91 2.78 -12.57
C GLY A 71 -7.09 2.63 -13.54
N GLN A 72 -8.20 2.03 -13.10
CA GLN A 72 -9.52 2.14 -13.77
C GLN A 72 -10.20 3.47 -13.44
#